data_AF-A0A7Y3UYC5-F1
#
_entry.id   AF-A0A7Y3UYC5-F1
#
_cell.length_a   1.000
_cell.length_b   1.000
_cell.length_c   1.000
_cell.angle_alpha   90.00
_cell.angle_beta   90.00
_cell.angle_gamma   90.00
#
_symmetry.space_group_name_H-M   'P 1'
#
loop_
_entity.id
_entity.type
_entity.pdbx_description
1 polymer ?
#
loop_
_entity_poly.entity_id
_entity_poly.type
_entity_poly.pdbx_seq_one_letter_code
_entity_poly.pdbx_strand_id
1 'polypeptide(L)'
;MRNDHGLRLQQQVDLALHRMDMAALIDQAERLRLVGELMKHWGEQRSQLGLEASLGSQMGTIMEWKGSAPRGGSSGSRILVSGAGLDHAAAEVDAAVAQLERRDARGATLAKLAHHRYLFGTTVRIQMREVGLAEDADRTYRNWVKALHLQVFAILAARAGRVRQQTVRRVTMRRVCAEDAPK
;
A
#
# COMPACT_ATOMS: atom_id res chain seq x y z
N MET A 1 31.78 -13.34 29.32
CA MET A 1 31.11 -13.26 28.00
C MET A 1 29.70 -12.66 28.11
N ARG A 2 29.55 -11.36 28.45
CA ARG A 2 28.24 -10.70 28.68
C ARG A 2 27.95 -9.45 27.83
N ASN A 3 28.89 -9.02 26.97
CA ASN A 3 28.80 -7.71 26.28
C ASN A 3 28.10 -7.75 24.90
N ASP A 4 27.99 -8.90 24.25
CA ASP A 4 27.42 -9.00 22.90
C ASP A 4 25.91 -8.74 22.84
N HIS A 5 25.19 -8.99 23.94
CA HIS A 5 23.74 -8.76 23.98
C HIS A 5 23.39 -7.28 24.10
N GLY A 6 24.20 -6.50 24.82
CA GLY A 6 24.02 -5.04 24.95
C GLY A 6 24.27 -4.32 23.62
N LEU A 7 25.36 -4.67 22.93
CA LEU A 7 25.72 -4.11 21.63
C LEU A 7 24.65 -4.38 20.55
N ARG A 8 24.05 -5.58 20.52
CA ARG A 8 22.98 -5.89 19.56
C ARG A 8 21.67 -5.15 19.86
N LEU A 9 21.32 -4.99 21.13
CA LEU A 9 20.15 -4.21 21.52
C LEU A 9 20.33 -2.73 21.14
N GLN A 10 21.53 -2.19 21.37
CA GLN A 10 21.87 -0.82 21.03
C GLN A 10 21.82 -0.57 19.52
N GLN A 11 22.41 -1.46 18.71
CA GLN A 11 22.30 -1.40 17.25
C GLN A 11 20.86 -1.51 16.73
N GLN A 12 20.01 -2.31 17.39
CA GLN A 12 18.60 -2.41 17.03
C GLN A 12 17.81 -1.15 17.37
N VAL A 13 18.11 -0.51 18.50
CA VAL A 13 17.54 0.78 18.89
C VAL A 13 17.99 1.87 17.93
N ASP A 14 19.27 1.92 17.58
CA ASP A 14 19.82 2.92 16.65
C ASP A 14 19.23 2.77 15.24
N LEU A 15 19.04 1.54 14.75
CA LEU A 15 18.36 1.28 13.48
C LEU A 15 16.87 1.64 13.52
N ALA A 16 16.21 1.45 14.67
CA ALA A 16 14.81 1.82 14.85
C ALA A 16 14.65 3.35 14.88
N LEU A 17 15.51 4.04 15.63
CA LEU A 17 15.58 5.49 15.69
C LEU A 17 15.91 6.09 14.33
N HIS A 18 16.93 5.58 13.63
CA HIS A 18 17.27 6.04 12.29
C HIS A 18 16.12 5.81 11.29
N ARG A 19 15.37 4.71 11.38
CA ARG A 19 14.16 4.50 10.57
C ARG A 19 13.03 5.48 10.92
N MET A 20 12.88 5.84 12.19
CA MET A 20 11.92 6.84 12.65
C MET A 20 12.32 8.25 12.21
N ASP A 21 13.61 8.58 12.30
CA ASP A 21 14.19 9.83 11.82
C ASP A 21 14.07 9.95 10.31
N MET A 22 14.37 8.90 9.54
CA MET A 22 14.14 8.88 8.09
C MET A 22 12.66 9.02 7.71
N ALA A 23 11.74 8.54 8.55
CA ALA A 23 10.30 8.78 8.38
C ALA A 23 9.89 10.22 8.75
N ALA A 24 10.63 10.87 9.66
CA ALA A 24 10.48 12.26 10.05
C ALA A 24 11.16 13.25 9.08
N LEU A 25 12.18 12.82 8.34
CA LEU A 25 12.96 13.63 7.38
C LEU A 25 12.23 13.90 6.06
N ILE A 26 11.15 13.16 5.76
CA ILE A 26 10.24 13.54 4.67
C ILE A 26 9.38 14.69 5.18
N ASP A 27 9.66 15.90 4.68
CA ASP A 27 8.83 17.07 4.96
C ASP A 27 7.35 16.77 4.69
N GLN A 28 6.47 17.35 5.50
CA GLN A 28 5.04 17.10 5.41
C GLN A 28 4.49 17.44 4.02
N ALA A 29 5.04 18.44 3.33
CA ALA A 29 4.65 18.74 1.96
C ALA A 29 5.04 17.62 0.99
N GLU A 30 6.25 17.08 1.12
CA GLU A 30 6.73 15.98 0.28
C GLU A 30 5.93 14.69 0.50
N ARG A 31 5.56 14.40 1.75
CA ARG A 31 4.67 13.28 2.07
C ARG A 31 3.31 13.42 1.38
N LEU A 32 2.71 14.61 1.44
CA LEU A 32 1.44 14.88 0.77
C LEU A 32 1.57 14.77 -0.75
N ARG A 33 2.69 15.24 -1.31
CA ARG A 33 2.98 15.12 -2.74
C ARG A 33 3.04 13.65 -3.17
N LEU A 34 3.84 12.83 -2.48
CA LEU A 34 4.00 11.41 -2.78
C LEU A 34 2.67 10.64 -2.70
N VAL A 35 1.87 10.91 -1.66
CA VAL A 35 0.53 10.29 -1.53
C VAL A 35 -0.39 10.77 -2.65
N GLY A 36 -0.32 12.05 -3.00
CA GLY A 36 -1.06 12.61 -4.12
C GLY A 36 -0.74 11.91 -5.45
N GLU A 37 0.53 11.63 -5.72
CA GLU A 37 0.95 10.89 -6.91
C GLU A 37 0.50 9.43 -6.88
N LEU A 38 0.60 8.75 -5.72
CA LEU A 38 0.08 7.38 -5.55
C LEU A 38 -1.43 7.30 -5.81
N MET A 39 -2.19 8.30 -5.35
CA MET A 39 -3.63 8.37 -5.58
C MET A 39 -3.99 8.63 -7.06
N LYS A 40 -3.19 9.44 -7.77
CA LYS A 40 -3.36 9.62 -9.23
C LYS A 40 -3.11 8.32 -9.97
N HIS A 41 -1.99 7.66 -9.67
CA HIS A 41 -1.63 6.36 -10.24
C HIS A 41 -2.73 5.31 -10.02
N TRP A 42 -3.30 5.25 -8.81
CA TRP A 42 -4.46 4.39 -8.53
C TRP A 42 -5.67 4.72 -9.42
N GLY A 43 -5.99 5.99 -9.59
CA GLY A 43 -7.07 6.45 -10.47
C GLY A 43 -6.84 6.05 -11.94
N GLU A 44 -5.62 6.24 -12.43
CA GLU A 44 -5.19 5.86 -13.79
C GLU A 44 -5.25 4.34 -14.00
N GLN A 45 -4.76 3.55 -13.05
CA GLN A 45 -4.84 2.09 -13.12
C GLN A 45 -6.30 1.60 -13.12
N ARG A 46 -7.17 2.21 -12.30
CA ARG A 46 -8.59 1.85 -12.28
C ARG A 46 -9.35 2.28 -13.54
N SER A 47 -8.99 3.40 -14.17
CA SER A 47 -9.63 3.85 -15.41
C SER A 47 -9.23 2.97 -16.60
N GLN A 48 -7.96 2.55 -16.66
CA GLN A 48 -7.44 1.65 -17.70
C GLN A 48 -8.08 0.25 -17.62
N LEU A 49 -8.18 -0.33 -16.42
CA LEU A 49 -8.81 -1.64 -16.22
C LEU A 49 -10.34 -1.60 -16.34
N GLY A 50 -10.96 -0.41 -16.28
CA GLY A 50 -12.41 -0.24 -16.48
C GLY A 50 -12.85 -0.21 -17.94
N LEU A 51 -11.93 -0.02 -18.90
CA LEU A 51 -12.25 0.12 -20.34
C LEU A 51 -11.64 -0.99 -21.22
N GLU A 52 -10.59 -1.70 -20.80
CA GLU A 52 -9.93 -2.75 -21.61
C GLU A 52 -9.53 -4.04 -20.86
N ALA A 53 -10.09 -4.31 -19.67
CA ALA A 53 -9.85 -5.61 -19.01
C ALA A 53 -10.72 -6.72 -19.62
N SER A 54 -10.51 -7.03 -20.90
CA SER A 54 -10.81 -8.38 -21.40
C SER A 54 -9.94 -9.33 -20.60
N LEU A 55 -10.57 -10.15 -19.76
CA LEU A 55 -9.97 -11.23 -18.98
C LEU A 55 -9.02 -12.04 -19.88
N GLY A 56 -7.72 -11.76 -19.84
CA GLY A 56 -6.71 -12.64 -20.42
C GLY A 56 -6.87 -13.99 -19.73
N SER A 57 -7.35 -14.99 -20.47
CA SER A 57 -7.63 -16.30 -19.89
C SER A 57 -6.35 -16.86 -19.24
N GLN A 58 -6.49 -17.60 -18.13
CA GLN A 58 -5.38 -18.35 -17.51
C GLN A 58 -4.60 -19.19 -18.55
N MET A 59 -5.28 -19.65 -19.61
CA MET A 59 -4.67 -20.40 -20.71
C MET A 59 -3.69 -19.57 -21.55
N GLY A 60 -3.97 -18.27 -21.77
CA GLY A 60 -3.09 -17.37 -22.51
C GLY A 60 -1.76 -17.13 -21.79
N THR A 61 -1.82 -16.92 -20.48
CA THR A 61 -0.62 -16.79 -19.63
C THR A 61 0.17 -18.11 -19.56
N ILE A 62 -0.49 -19.27 -19.59
CA ILE A 62 0.19 -20.58 -19.62
C ILE A 62 0.89 -20.82 -20.98
N MET A 63 0.27 -20.41 -22.09
CA MET A 63 0.86 -20.51 -23.43
C MET A 63 2.09 -19.62 -23.61
N GLU A 64 2.06 -18.41 -23.05
CA GLU A 64 3.17 -17.45 -23.11
C GLU A 64 4.47 -18.01 -22.50
N TRP A 65 4.37 -18.73 -21.38
CA TRP A 65 5.54 -19.27 -20.65
C TRP A 65 5.88 -20.71 -20.99
N LYS A 66 5.23 -21.32 -21.99
CA LYS A 66 5.44 -22.73 -22.42
C LYS A 66 5.61 -23.71 -21.26
N GLY A 67 4.84 -23.53 -20.18
CA GLY A 67 4.87 -24.40 -19.00
C GLY A 67 6.02 -24.20 -17.99
N SER A 68 6.87 -23.17 -18.13
CA SER A 68 7.94 -22.87 -17.15
C SER A 68 7.68 -21.56 -16.42
N ALA A 69 7.05 -21.64 -15.25
CA ALA A 69 6.86 -20.49 -14.36
C ALA A 69 8.22 -19.88 -13.95
N PRO A 70 8.33 -18.54 -13.82
CA PRO A 70 9.55 -17.88 -13.35
C PRO A 70 9.94 -18.40 -11.95
N ARG A 71 11.02 -19.19 -11.88
CA ARG A 71 11.56 -19.70 -10.61
C ARG A 71 12.46 -18.63 -9.99
N GLY A 72 11.82 -17.61 -9.42
CA GLY A 72 12.54 -16.48 -8.81
C GLY A 72 11.62 -15.63 -7.95
N GLY A 73 11.10 -16.21 -6.87
CA GLY A 73 10.31 -15.48 -5.88
C GLY A 73 10.28 -16.24 -4.57
N SER A 74 10.95 -15.70 -3.56
CA SER A 74 10.97 -16.19 -2.17
C SER A 74 9.57 -16.63 -1.70
N SER A 75 9.52 -17.81 -1.09
CA SER A 75 8.38 -18.43 -0.40
C SER A 75 7.33 -17.46 0.11
N GLY A 76 6.07 -17.70 -0.30
CA GLY A 76 4.88 -17.30 0.44
C GLY A 76 4.20 -15.99 0.05
N SER A 77 4.54 -15.39 -1.09
CA SER A 77 3.89 -14.15 -1.51
C SER A 77 2.72 -14.44 -2.47
N ARG A 78 1.52 -13.97 -2.10
CA ARG A 78 0.35 -13.79 -2.98
C ARG A 78 0.68 -12.73 -4.03
N ILE A 79 1.66 -12.99 -4.87
CA ILE A 79 1.95 -12.10 -5.97
C ILE A 79 0.94 -12.44 -7.06
N LEU A 80 -0.08 -11.59 -7.20
CA LEU A 80 -0.70 -11.35 -8.50
C LEU A 80 0.36 -10.70 -9.42
N VAL A 81 1.47 -11.40 -9.70
CA VAL A 81 2.42 -11.01 -10.73
C VAL A 81 2.00 -11.77 -11.98
N SER A 82 1.14 -11.11 -12.73
CA SER A 82 1.33 -10.79 -14.13
C SER A 82 -0.05 -10.57 -14.76
N GLY A 83 -0.48 -9.30 -14.87
CA GLY A 83 -1.44 -8.87 -15.90
C GLY A 83 -2.95 -9.00 -15.66
N ALA A 84 -3.44 -9.39 -14.48
CA ALA A 84 -4.89 -9.61 -14.27
C ALA A 84 -5.59 -8.67 -13.26
N GLY A 85 -4.92 -7.62 -12.78
CA GLY A 85 -5.50 -6.67 -11.81
C GLY A 85 -4.60 -5.45 -11.55
N LEU A 86 -5.02 -4.58 -10.63
CA LEU A 86 -4.24 -3.41 -10.20
C LEU A 86 -2.82 -3.84 -9.80
N ASP A 87 -1.82 -3.04 -10.14
CA ASP A 87 -0.48 -3.25 -9.60
C ASP A 87 -0.46 -3.13 -8.07
N HIS A 88 0.61 -3.61 -7.43
CA HIS A 88 0.65 -3.68 -5.96
C HIS A 88 0.42 -2.31 -5.28
N ALA A 89 0.96 -1.23 -5.86
CA ALA A 89 0.80 0.11 -5.30
C ALA A 89 -0.65 0.59 -5.39
N ALA A 90 -1.28 0.44 -6.55
CA ALA A 90 -2.68 0.78 -6.75
C ALA A 90 -3.62 -0.11 -5.93
N ALA A 91 -3.33 -1.41 -5.79
CA ALA A 91 -4.10 -2.33 -4.95
C ALA A 91 -4.05 -1.95 -3.45
N GLU A 92 -2.88 -1.50 -2.96
CA GLU A 92 -2.75 -1.02 -1.58
C GLU A 92 -3.51 0.30 -1.34
N VAL A 93 -3.51 1.21 -2.32
CA VAL A 93 -4.33 2.43 -2.26
C VAL A 93 -5.82 2.09 -2.29
N ASP A 94 -6.25 1.16 -3.15
CA ASP A 94 -7.63 0.69 -3.24
C ASP A 94 -8.10 0.12 -1.89
N ALA A 95 -7.29 -0.76 -1.29
CA ALA A 95 -7.56 -1.31 0.03
C ALA A 95 -7.58 -0.24 1.13
N ALA A 96 -6.73 0.78 1.04
CA ALA A 96 -6.70 1.89 1.99
C ALA A 96 -7.96 2.76 1.89
N VAL A 97 -8.43 3.06 0.68
CA VAL A 97 -9.68 3.81 0.44
C VAL A 97 -10.89 3.01 0.92
N ALA A 98 -10.97 1.71 0.62
CA ALA A 98 -12.04 0.83 1.11
C ALA A 98 -12.02 0.65 2.64
N GLN A 99 -10.84 0.74 3.27
CA GLN A 99 -10.74 0.76 4.73
C GLN A 99 -11.20 2.11 5.31
N LEU A 100 -10.87 3.22 4.66
CA LEU A 100 -11.30 4.56 5.06
C LEU A 100 -12.83 4.70 5.01
N GLU A 101 -13.46 4.19 3.95
CA GLU A 101 -14.91 4.22 3.75
C GLU A 101 -15.67 3.52 4.88
N ARG A 102 -15.19 2.35 5.31
CA ARG A 102 -15.87 1.53 6.34
C ARG A 102 -15.64 2.00 7.77
N ARG A 103 -14.76 2.99 7.99
CA ARG A 103 -14.35 3.38 9.34
C ARG A 103 -15.41 4.18 10.08
N ASP A 104 -15.87 5.26 9.47
CA ASP A 104 -16.81 6.22 10.06
C ASP A 104 -17.42 7.10 8.95
N ALA A 105 -18.45 7.89 9.30
CA ALA A 105 -19.15 8.76 8.34
C ALA A 105 -18.21 9.76 7.64
N ARG A 106 -17.23 10.31 8.36
CA ARG A 106 -16.24 11.24 7.79
C ARG A 106 -15.28 10.52 6.83
N GLY A 107 -14.91 9.28 7.16
CA GLY A 107 -14.14 8.38 6.31
C GLY A 107 -14.87 8.05 5.03
N ALA A 108 -16.17 7.76 5.10
CA ALA A 108 -17.01 7.60 3.92
C ALA A 108 -17.02 8.85 3.03
N THR A 109 -17.15 10.05 3.60
CA THR A 109 -17.09 11.29 2.79
C THR A 109 -15.71 11.53 2.16
N LEU A 110 -14.63 11.20 2.86
CA LEU A 110 -13.27 11.28 2.30
C LEU A 110 -13.03 10.24 1.19
N ALA A 111 -13.56 9.03 1.34
CA ALA A 111 -13.52 8.02 0.29
C ALA A 111 -14.31 8.49 -0.93
N LYS A 112 -15.50 9.08 -0.74
CA LYS A 112 -16.27 9.70 -1.83
C LYS A 112 -15.46 10.78 -2.54
N LEU A 113 -14.77 11.65 -1.79
CA LEU A 113 -13.86 12.66 -2.37
C LEU A 113 -12.75 12.03 -3.22
N ALA A 114 -12.16 10.92 -2.77
CA ALA A 114 -11.12 10.22 -3.52
C ALA A 114 -11.62 9.73 -4.88
N HIS A 115 -12.81 9.12 -4.94
CA HIS A 115 -13.41 8.66 -6.18
C HIS A 115 -13.67 9.82 -7.14
N HIS A 116 -14.30 10.90 -6.69
CA HIS A 116 -14.57 12.05 -7.57
C HIS A 116 -13.32 12.74 -8.07
N ARG A 117 -12.27 12.80 -7.24
CA ARG A 117 -11.02 13.49 -7.57
C ARG A 117 -10.10 12.69 -8.47
N TYR A 118 -9.93 11.40 -8.20
CA TYR A 118 -8.88 10.59 -8.84
C TYR A 118 -9.42 9.59 -9.85
N LEU A 119 -10.64 9.07 -9.65
CA LEU A 119 -11.24 8.10 -10.56
C LEU A 119 -12.07 8.79 -11.65
N PHE A 120 -12.98 9.68 -11.26
CA PHE A 120 -13.90 10.33 -12.19
C PHE A 120 -13.34 11.60 -12.82
N GLY A 121 -12.25 12.17 -12.29
CA GLY A 121 -11.64 13.39 -12.83
C GLY A 121 -12.58 14.61 -12.84
N THR A 122 -13.56 14.65 -11.92
CA THR A 122 -14.59 15.70 -11.91
C THR A 122 -14.03 17.07 -11.55
N THR A 123 -14.72 18.15 -11.95
CA THR A 123 -14.31 19.52 -11.59
C THR A 123 -14.41 19.74 -10.08
N VAL A 124 -13.60 20.67 -9.53
CA VAL A 124 -13.58 20.96 -8.08
C VAL A 124 -14.96 21.30 -7.54
N ARG A 125 -15.76 22.06 -8.31
CA ARG A 125 -17.14 22.40 -7.97
C ARG A 125 -18.02 21.16 -7.76
N ILE A 126 -17.94 20.19 -8.67
CA ILE A 126 -18.67 18.92 -8.55
C ILE A 126 -18.16 18.13 -7.35
N GLN A 127 -16.85 18.06 -7.14
CA GLN A 127 -16.28 17.39 -5.97
C GLN A 127 -16.83 17.98 -4.67
N MET A 128 -16.87 19.31 -4.54
CA MET A 128 -17.39 20.01 -3.35
C MET A 128 -18.86 19.71 -3.12
N ARG A 129 -19.69 19.82 -4.16
CA ARG A 129 -21.12 19.47 -4.09
C ARG A 129 -21.35 18.05 -3.61
N GLU A 130 -20.59 17.09 -4.15
CA GLU A 130 -20.74 15.68 -3.82
C GLU A 130 -20.33 15.33 -2.38
N VAL A 131 -19.42 16.09 -1.78
CA VAL A 131 -19.00 15.91 -0.38
C VAL A 131 -19.75 16.82 0.60
N GLY A 132 -20.74 17.57 0.13
CA GLY A 132 -21.56 18.46 0.95
C GLY A 132 -20.84 19.75 1.38
N LEU A 133 -19.85 20.21 0.62
CA LEU A 133 -19.21 21.51 0.81
C LEU A 133 -19.87 22.57 -0.08
N ALA A 134 -19.93 23.80 0.44
CA ALA A 134 -20.29 24.97 -0.38
C ALA A 134 -19.26 25.19 -1.49
N GLU A 135 -19.71 25.61 -2.67
CA GLU A 135 -18.87 25.71 -3.87
C GLU A 135 -17.77 26.79 -3.78
N ASP A 136 -17.88 27.71 -2.83
CA ASP A 136 -16.94 28.80 -2.54
C ASP A 136 -15.97 28.50 -1.37
N ALA A 137 -16.09 27.32 -0.76
CA ALA A 137 -15.31 26.92 0.41
C ALA A 137 -13.90 26.39 0.06
N ASP A 138 -13.13 27.10 -0.77
CA ASP A 138 -11.82 26.67 -1.31
C ASP A 138 -10.83 26.22 -0.23
N ARG A 139 -10.72 26.98 0.86
CA ARG A 139 -9.82 26.64 1.98
C ARG A 139 -10.26 25.34 2.66
N THR A 140 -11.56 25.16 2.86
CA THR A 140 -12.13 23.95 3.46
C THR A 140 -11.89 22.76 2.55
N TYR A 141 -12.14 22.91 1.25
CA TYR A 141 -11.86 21.87 0.26
C TYR A 141 -10.38 21.45 0.24
N ARG A 142 -9.43 22.42 0.24
CA ARG A 142 -7.99 22.11 0.35
C ARG A 142 -7.65 21.36 1.64
N ASN A 143 -8.26 21.74 2.76
CA ASN A 143 -8.10 21.03 4.03
C ASN A 143 -8.65 19.60 3.97
N TRP A 144 -9.75 19.36 3.25
CA TRP A 144 -10.32 18.03 3.04
C TRP A 144 -9.42 17.15 2.16
N VAL A 145 -8.85 17.69 1.08
CA VAL A 145 -7.86 16.97 0.26
C VAL A 145 -6.62 16.63 1.09
N LYS A 146 -6.12 17.57 1.89
CA LYS A 146 -5.01 17.30 2.81
C LYS A 146 -5.36 16.22 3.83
N ALA A 147 -6.56 16.26 4.41
CA ALA A 147 -7.03 15.25 5.34
C ALA A 147 -7.14 13.88 4.68
N LEU A 148 -7.65 13.80 3.45
CA LEU A 148 -7.68 12.57 2.66
C LEU A 148 -6.28 11.96 2.52
N HIS A 149 -5.29 12.75 2.07
CA HIS A 149 -3.92 12.26 1.91
C HIS A 149 -3.30 11.78 3.23
N LEU A 150 -3.49 12.52 4.32
CA LEU A 150 -3.01 12.13 5.64
C LEU A 150 -3.62 10.81 6.12
N GLN A 151 -4.92 10.62 5.92
CA GLN A 151 -5.63 9.41 6.35
C GLN A 151 -5.22 8.20 5.51
N VAL A 152 -5.12 8.34 4.19
CA VAL A 152 -4.62 7.28 3.30
C VAL A 152 -3.19 6.91 3.68
N PHE A 153 -2.31 7.89 3.88
CA PHE A 153 -0.93 7.64 4.31
C PHE A 153 -0.86 6.86 5.63
N ALA A 154 -1.64 7.27 6.64
CA ALA A 154 -1.66 6.60 7.93
C ALA A 154 -2.10 5.12 7.81
N ILE A 155 -3.09 4.84 6.96
CA ILE A 155 -3.55 3.48 6.68
C ILE A 155 -2.46 2.67 5.96
N LEU A 156 -1.83 3.23 4.91
CA LEU A 156 -0.75 2.59 4.18
C LEU A 156 0.45 2.27 5.08
N ALA A 157 0.86 3.21 5.93
CA ALA A 157 1.94 3.01 6.88
C ALA A 157 1.62 1.89 7.88
N ALA A 158 0.40 1.83 8.41
CA ALA A 158 -0.04 0.76 9.29
C ALA A 158 -0.06 -0.61 8.59
N ARG A 159 -0.47 -0.66 7.32
CA ARG A 159 -0.50 -1.89 6.51
C ARG A 159 0.91 -2.38 6.19
N ALA A 160 1.82 -1.50 5.80
CA ALA A 160 3.24 -1.84 5.59
C ALA A 160 3.88 -2.42 6.86
N GLY A 161 3.55 -1.89 8.04
CA GLY A 161 3.98 -2.42 9.33
C GLY A 161 3.51 -3.85 9.59
N ARG A 162 2.23 -4.16 9.31
CA ARG A 162 1.65 -5.50 9.49
C ARG A 162 2.26 -6.54 8.55
N VAL A 163 2.50 -6.18 7.29
CA VAL A 163 3.16 -7.06 6.31
C VAL A 163 4.57 -7.43 6.79
N ARG A 164 5.31 -6.45 7.33
CA ARG A 164 6.62 -6.67 7.94
C ARG A 164 6.56 -7.55 9.20
N GLN A 165 5.51 -7.45 10.01
CA GLN A 165 5.33 -8.31 11.18
C GLN A 165 4.96 -9.76 10.82
N GLN A 166 4.14 -9.98 9.79
CA GLN A 166 3.79 -11.32 9.31
C GLN A 166 5.00 -12.06 8.73
N THR A 167 5.84 -11.36 7.98
CA THR A 167 7.11 -11.92 7.45
C THR A 167 8.14 -12.20 8.53
N VAL A 168 8.11 -11.45 9.65
CA VAL A 168 9.02 -11.63 10.78
C VAL A 168 8.45 -12.60 11.83
N ARG A 169 7.41 -13.37 11.53
CA ARG A 169 7.02 -14.52 12.38
C ARG A 169 8.16 -15.54 12.31
N ARG A 170 9.15 -15.36 13.20
CA ARG A 170 10.30 -16.26 13.41
C ARG A 170 9.73 -17.63 13.75
N VAL A 171 9.52 -18.44 12.72
CA VAL A 171 9.47 -19.88 12.88
C VAL A 171 10.82 -20.24 13.49
N THR A 172 10.83 -20.57 14.77
CA THR A 172 11.91 -21.33 15.38
C THR A 172 11.96 -22.67 14.66
N MET A 173 12.57 -22.69 13.47
CA MET A 173 12.97 -23.93 12.82
C MET A 173 14.05 -24.53 13.72
N ARG A 174 13.63 -25.46 14.58
CA ARG A 174 14.53 -26.36 15.26
C ARG A 174 15.26 -27.11 14.15
N ARG A 175 16.52 -26.76 13.89
CA ARG A 175 17.41 -27.57 13.06
C ARG A 175 17.50 -28.93 13.74
N VAL A 176 16.77 -29.90 13.21
CA VAL A 176 17.07 -31.30 13.49
C VAL A 176 18.24 -31.61 12.57
N CYS A 177 19.45 -31.58 13.12
CA CYS A 177 20.60 -32.16 12.46
C CYS A 177 20.29 -33.64 12.22
N ALA A 178 20.39 -34.08 10.96
CA ALA A 178 20.47 -35.49 10.65
C ALA A 178 21.88 -35.96 11.03
N GLU A 179 22.08 -36.25 12.31
CA GLU A 179 23.13 -37.15 12.76
C GLU A 179 22.46 -38.52 12.88
N ASP A 180 22.72 -39.39 11.91
CA ASP A 180 22.85 -40.85 12.06
C ASP A 180 22.67 -41.53 10.68
N ALA A 181 23.78 -41.66 9.96
CA ALA A 181 23.92 -42.67 8.92
C ALA A 181 25.10 -43.57 9.34
N PRO A 182 24.86 -44.83 9.74
CA PRO A 182 25.95 -45.77 9.98
C PRO A 182 26.57 -46.22 8.64
N LYS A 183 27.88 -46.45 8.70
CA LYS A 183 28.75 -46.90 7.59
C LYS A 183 28.41 -48.31 7.11
#